data_AF-A0A1Y2RJ97-F1
#
_entry.id   AF-A0A1Y2RJ97-F1
#
_cell.length_a   1.000
_cell.length_b   1.000
_cell.length_c   1.000
_cell.angle_alpha   90.00
_cell.angle_beta   90.00
_cell.angle_gamma   90.00
#
_symmetry.space_group_name_H-M   'P 1'
#
loop_
_entity.id
_entity.type
_entity.pdbx_description
1 polymer ?
#
loop_
_entity_poly.entity_id
_entity_poly.type
_entity_poly.pdbx_seq_one_letter_code
_entity_poly.pdbx_strand_id
1 'polypeptide(L)'
;MGSNRKYLQYTWFVTIMVFLVILAGGVVRMTQSGMGCPDWPTCFGRWIPPTSAEQLPPDFEKYLKTQDIDHTFNVYHTWIEYINRLLGALLGVFIFIHFIWSFKKFRKSNQQIVLLSLFLLLAVGFQGWLGKKVVDHNLAVVKVTIHMLVALLIAAVPLIIIYKLQAAKKIEAKFLKYLSYSLIVILLVQIVLGTQVREQIDEISKSLKYQQRELWISRLDDMFIIHRSFSWLVVIGAIALWFKSRTINSLQPGVLFILAVVLATIIAGLVMAFYSVPAIAQPLHLLLASILVLSVFSFSLRLK
;
A
#
# COMPACT_ATOMS: atom_id res chain seq x y z
N MET A 1 3.41 -30.32 10.49
CA MET A 1 2.73 -29.06 10.11
C MET A 1 1.55 -28.65 11.02
N GLY A 2 0.94 -29.56 11.82
CA GLY A 2 -0.26 -29.26 12.61
C GLY A 2 -0.14 -28.18 13.70
N SER A 3 0.98 -28.12 14.43
CA SER A 3 1.14 -27.19 15.58
C SER A 3 1.10 -25.70 15.19
N ASN A 4 1.56 -25.33 13.98
CA ASN A 4 1.63 -23.93 13.54
C ASN A 4 0.46 -23.47 12.68
N ARG A 5 -0.47 -24.36 12.31
CA ARG A 5 -1.52 -24.06 11.33
C ARG A 5 -2.36 -22.83 11.70
N LYS A 6 -2.87 -22.76 12.94
CA LYS A 6 -3.70 -21.63 13.40
C LYS A 6 -2.94 -20.29 13.38
N TYR A 7 -1.67 -20.30 13.78
CA TYR A 7 -0.83 -19.09 13.77
C TYR A 7 -0.51 -18.63 12.34
N LEU A 8 -0.28 -19.56 11.42
CA LEU A 8 -0.09 -19.26 9.99
C LEU A 8 -1.35 -18.67 9.37
N GLN A 9 -2.54 -19.22 9.66
CA GLN A 9 -3.82 -18.68 9.21
C GLN A 9 -4.02 -17.25 9.72
N TYR A 10 -3.70 -17.00 11.00
CA TYR A 10 -3.77 -15.66 11.57
C TYR A 10 -2.76 -14.69 10.95
N THR A 11 -1.56 -15.15 10.61
CA THR A 11 -0.55 -14.32 9.94
C THR A 11 -0.99 -13.96 8.51
N TRP A 12 -1.64 -14.88 7.79
CA TRP A 12 -2.29 -14.58 6.51
C TRP A 12 -3.43 -13.58 6.64
N PHE A 13 -4.27 -13.73 7.67
CA PHE A 13 -5.32 -12.75 7.98
C PHE A 13 -4.73 -11.35 8.20
N VAL A 14 -3.67 -11.22 9.01
CA VAL A 14 -2.96 -9.95 9.21
C VAL A 14 -2.42 -9.41 7.88
N THR A 15 -1.85 -10.28 7.03
CA THR A 15 -1.35 -9.88 5.70
C THR A 15 -2.47 -9.29 4.83
N ILE A 16 -3.64 -9.93 4.80
CA ILE A 16 -4.82 -9.44 4.06
C ILE A 16 -5.29 -8.10 4.62
N MET A 17 -5.32 -7.94 5.95
CA MET A 17 -5.67 -6.68 6.59
C MET A 17 -4.72 -5.54 6.21
N VAL A 18 -3.41 -5.80 6.08
CA VAL A 18 -2.46 -4.78 5.59
C VAL A 18 -2.83 -4.31 4.18
N PHE A 19 -3.13 -5.23 3.26
CA PHE A 19 -3.57 -4.88 1.91
C PHE A 19 -4.92 -4.14 1.87
N LEU A 20 -5.83 -4.50 2.77
CA LEU A 20 -7.12 -3.81 2.91
C LEU A 20 -6.92 -2.36 3.37
N VAL A 21 -5.99 -2.09 4.29
CA VAL A 21 -5.61 -0.74 4.70
C VAL A 21 -4.92 0.02 3.56
N ILE A 22 -4.03 -0.62 2.79
CA ILE A 22 -3.42 0.00 1.59
C ILE A 22 -4.50 0.41 0.59
N LEU A 23 -5.48 -0.46 0.33
CA LEU A 23 -6.60 -0.16 -0.55
C LEU A 23 -7.44 1.00 -0.02
N ALA A 24 -7.79 0.99 1.27
CA ALA A 24 -8.54 2.06 1.92
C ALA A 24 -7.81 3.41 1.81
N GLY A 25 -6.49 3.44 2.03
CA GLY A 25 -5.67 4.64 1.84
C GLY A 25 -5.65 5.13 0.38
N GLY A 26 -5.60 4.20 -0.58
CA GLY A 26 -5.76 4.50 -2.00
C GLY A 26 -7.12 5.14 -2.32
N VAL A 27 -8.21 4.65 -1.72
CA VAL A 27 -9.56 5.23 -1.85
C VAL A 27 -9.64 6.62 -1.23
N VAL A 28 -9.04 6.84 -0.06
CA VAL A 28 -8.95 8.16 0.58
C VAL A 28 -8.29 9.17 -0.35
N ARG A 29 -7.15 8.83 -0.95
CA ARG A 29 -6.46 9.72 -1.89
C ARG A 29 -7.25 9.95 -3.18
N MET A 30 -7.81 8.89 -3.76
CA MET A 30 -8.61 8.95 -4.99
C MET A 30 -9.85 9.83 -4.82
N THR A 31 -10.55 9.71 -3.69
CA THR A 31 -11.72 10.55 -3.35
C THR A 31 -11.33 11.94 -2.87
N GLN A 32 -10.05 12.28 -2.77
CA GLN A 32 -9.57 13.54 -2.16
C GLN A 32 -10.01 13.72 -0.69
N SER A 33 -10.32 12.62 -0.02
CA SER A 33 -10.75 12.62 1.39
C SER A 33 -9.59 12.69 2.38
N GLY A 34 -8.34 12.90 1.92
CA GLY A 34 -7.15 12.85 2.79
C GLY A 34 -7.06 13.97 3.83
N MET A 35 -7.89 15.01 3.70
CA MET A 35 -8.07 16.10 4.66
C MET A 35 -9.50 16.11 5.27
N GLY A 36 -10.25 15.01 5.14
CA GLY A 36 -11.59 14.88 5.72
C GLY A 36 -11.59 14.94 7.25
N CYS A 37 -10.49 14.54 7.89
CA CYS A 37 -10.26 14.66 9.33
C CYS A 37 -9.01 15.55 9.58
N PRO A 38 -9.20 16.83 9.89
CA PRO A 38 -8.11 17.82 9.95
C PRO A 38 -7.17 17.68 11.16
N ASP A 39 -7.59 16.96 12.18
CA ASP A 39 -6.83 16.65 13.39
C ASP A 39 -6.60 15.15 13.51
N TRP A 40 -5.75 14.73 14.45
CA TRP A 40 -5.48 13.33 14.79
C TRP A 40 -5.03 13.25 16.26
N PRO A 41 -5.50 12.28 17.08
CA PRO A 41 -6.24 11.06 16.71
C PRO A 41 -7.75 11.23 16.55
N THR A 42 -8.29 12.36 16.97
CA THR A 42 -9.71 12.73 16.79
C THR A 42 -9.99 13.20 15.36
N CYS A 43 -11.26 13.48 15.07
CA CYS A 43 -11.72 14.08 13.83
C CYS A 43 -12.74 15.19 14.17
N PHE A 44 -12.40 16.45 13.86
CA PHE A 44 -13.04 17.65 14.37
C PHE A 44 -13.12 17.70 15.91
N GLY A 45 -12.06 17.26 16.59
CA GLY A 45 -11.98 17.21 18.05
C GLY A 45 -12.85 16.13 18.71
N ARG A 46 -13.49 15.26 17.91
CA ARG A 46 -14.37 14.17 18.38
C ARG A 46 -13.76 12.81 18.06
N TRP A 47 -14.04 11.81 18.90
CA TRP A 47 -13.66 10.42 18.63
C TRP A 47 -14.55 9.78 17.56
N ILE A 48 -15.83 10.14 17.52
CA ILE A 48 -16.75 9.77 16.44
C ILE A 48 -17.00 11.04 15.62
N PRO A 49 -16.68 11.03 14.32
CA PRO A 49 -16.80 12.22 13.48
C PRO A 49 -18.25 12.65 13.30
N PRO A 50 -18.49 13.95 13.02
CA PRO A 50 -19.81 14.48 12.76
C PRO A 50 -20.48 13.83 11.55
N THR A 51 -21.79 13.59 11.62
CA THR A 51 -22.61 13.12 10.49
C THR A 51 -23.35 14.24 9.76
N SER A 52 -23.33 15.46 10.30
CA SER A 52 -23.89 16.67 9.68
C SER A 52 -23.11 17.91 10.14
N ALA A 53 -23.24 19.02 9.40
CA ALA A 53 -22.57 20.28 9.73
C ALA A 53 -23.01 20.86 11.08
N GLU A 54 -24.24 20.57 11.51
CA GLU A 54 -24.81 20.99 12.81
C GLU A 54 -24.06 20.38 14.01
N GLN A 55 -23.36 19.26 13.80
CA GLN A 55 -22.58 18.59 14.84
C GLN A 55 -21.14 19.11 14.93
N LEU A 56 -20.76 20.10 14.12
CA LEU A 56 -19.43 20.69 14.19
C LEU A 56 -19.24 21.44 15.52
N PRO A 57 -18.03 21.42 16.09
CA PRO A 57 -17.74 22.23 17.28
C PRO A 57 -17.83 23.73 16.95
N PRO A 58 -18.16 24.61 17.91
CA PRO A 58 -18.32 26.05 17.64
C PRO A 58 -17.10 26.72 17.00
N ASP A 59 -15.91 26.20 17.23
CA ASP A 59 -14.63 26.70 16.70
C ASP A 59 -14.13 25.93 15.47
N PHE A 60 -15.01 25.24 14.74
CA PHE A 60 -14.62 24.33 13.65
C PHE A 60 -13.85 25.02 12.51
N GLU A 61 -14.07 26.32 12.31
CA GLU A 61 -13.36 27.10 11.29
C GLU A 61 -11.84 27.03 11.43
N LYS A 62 -11.31 26.85 12.65
CA LYS A 62 -9.86 26.72 12.88
C LYS A 62 -9.29 25.52 12.12
N TYR A 63 -10.07 24.45 12.01
CA TYR A 63 -9.68 23.23 11.31
C TYR A 63 -9.78 23.40 9.79
N LEU A 64 -10.78 24.15 9.32
CA LEU A 64 -10.97 24.40 7.89
C LEU A 64 -9.89 25.36 7.36
N LYS A 65 -9.52 26.39 8.12
CA LYS A 65 -8.47 27.37 7.75
C LYS A 65 -7.09 26.76 7.51
N THR A 66 -6.81 25.59 8.10
CA THR A 66 -5.54 24.88 7.91
C THR A 66 -5.49 24.01 6.65
N GLN A 67 -6.62 23.83 5.94
CA GLN A 67 -6.68 23.00 4.73
C GLN A 67 -6.38 23.83 3.48
N ASP A 68 -5.55 23.31 2.58
CA ASP A 68 -5.16 24.03 1.35
C ASP A 68 -6.19 23.94 0.20
N ILE A 69 -7.21 23.08 0.32
CA ILE A 69 -7.95 22.58 -0.85
C ILE A 69 -9.44 22.95 -0.80
N ASP A 70 -10.07 22.79 0.37
CA ASP A 70 -11.49 23.03 0.55
C ASP A 70 -11.74 23.49 2.00
N HIS A 71 -12.13 24.75 2.17
CA HIS A 71 -12.49 25.29 3.48
C HIS A 71 -13.95 25.01 3.84
N THR A 72 -14.57 23.97 3.26
CA THR A 72 -15.94 23.56 3.54
C THR A 72 -15.98 22.17 4.17
N PHE A 73 -16.98 21.96 5.02
CA PHE A 73 -17.19 20.67 5.64
C PHE A 73 -17.91 19.71 4.70
N ASN A 74 -17.35 18.50 4.54
CA ASN A 74 -17.96 17.43 3.76
C ASN A 74 -18.01 16.13 4.56
N VAL A 75 -19.23 15.67 4.86
CA VAL A 75 -19.50 14.45 5.63
C VAL A 75 -18.87 13.23 4.97
N TYR A 76 -18.97 13.10 3.64
CA TYR A 76 -18.45 11.93 2.93
C TYR A 76 -16.92 11.86 3.04
N HIS A 77 -16.21 12.97 2.82
CA HIS A 77 -14.75 13.00 2.96
C HIS A 77 -14.32 12.67 4.40
N THR A 78 -15.02 13.24 5.38
CA THR A 78 -14.79 12.98 6.80
C THR A 78 -14.86 11.48 7.13
N TRP A 79 -15.95 10.82 6.71
CA TRP A 79 -16.16 9.40 7.02
C TRP A 79 -15.26 8.47 6.22
N ILE A 80 -14.93 8.80 4.95
CA ILE A 80 -13.98 8.01 4.16
C ILE A 80 -12.60 7.99 4.84
N GLU A 81 -12.12 9.14 5.30
CA GLU A 81 -10.85 9.21 6.03
C GLU A 81 -10.91 8.48 7.38
N TYR A 82 -11.99 8.71 8.14
CA TYR A 82 -12.15 8.10 9.45
C TYR A 82 -12.22 6.56 9.38
N ILE A 83 -12.90 6.00 8.38
CA ILE A 83 -12.93 4.55 8.15
C ILE A 83 -11.53 4.01 7.88
N ASN A 84 -10.72 4.70 7.06
CA ASN A 84 -9.32 4.31 6.84
C ASN A 84 -8.50 4.36 8.14
N ARG A 85 -8.68 5.39 8.98
CA ARG A 85 -8.03 5.48 10.32
C ARG A 85 -8.46 4.34 11.24
N LEU A 86 -9.75 3.99 11.24
CA LEU A 86 -10.30 2.90 12.04
C LEU A 86 -9.74 1.54 11.60
N LEU A 87 -9.63 1.30 10.29
CA LEU A 87 -9.01 0.09 9.74
C LEU A 87 -7.53 -0.02 10.15
N GLY A 88 -6.79 1.10 10.13
CA GLY A 88 -5.42 1.17 10.63
C GLY A 88 -5.30 0.84 12.13
N ALA A 89 -6.21 1.39 12.95
CA ALA A 89 -6.25 1.09 14.39
C ALA A 89 -6.57 -0.39 14.66
N LEU A 90 -7.55 -0.96 13.94
CA LEU A 90 -7.91 -2.38 14.03
C LEU A 90 -6.74 -3.28 13.61
N LEU A 91 -6.02 -2.93 12.54
CA LEU A 91 -4.80 -3.62 12.14
C LEU A 91 -3.75 -3.61 13.27
N GLY A 92 -3.57 -2.47 13.94
CA GLY A 92 -2.70 -2.36 15.12
C GLY A 92 -3.09 -3.33 16.24
N VAL A 93 -4.38 -3.46 16.55
CA VAL A 93 -4.89 -4.43 17.54
C VAL A 93 -4.58 -5.87 17.11
N PHE A 94 -4.82 -6.22 15.85
CA PHE A 94 -4.52 -7.57 15.34
C PHE A 94 -3.01 -7.87 15.35
N ILE A 95 -2.17 -6.91 15.04
CA ILE A 95 -0.70 -7.05 15.14
C ILE A 95 -0.27 -7.19 16.61
N PHE A 96 -0.91 -6.48 17.54
CA PHE A 96 -0.62 -6.65 18.97
C PHE A 96 -0.95 -8.07 19.45
N ILE A 97 -2.12 -8.61 19.07
CA ILE A 97 -2.48 -10.00 19.34
C ILE A 97 -1.48 -10.96 18.69
N HIS A 98 -1.06 -10.68 17.44
CA HIS A 98 -0.03 -11.46 16.73
C HIS A 98 1.27 -11.52 17.52
N PHE A 99 1.74 -10.39 18.06
CA PHE A 99 2.94 -10.29 18.87
C PHE A 99 2.82 -11.08 20.18
N ILE A 100 1.73 -10.91 20.93
CA ILE A 100 1.52 -11.66 22.19
C ILE A 100 1.49 -13.17 21.93
N TRP A 101 0.81 -13.61 20.87
CA TRP A 101 0.78 -15.03 20.49
C TRP A 101 2.17 -15.52 20.07
N SER A 102 2.89 -14.74 19.26
CA SER A 102 4.26 -15.03 18.84
C SER A 102 5.19 -15.19 20.05
N PHE A 103 5.14 -14.25 20.99
CA PHE A 103 5.93 -14.26 22.22
C PHE A 103 5.64 -15.50 23.07
N LYS A 104 4.37 -15.80 23.36
CA LYS A 104 3.99 -16.97 24.17
C LYS A 104 4.45 -18.28 23.53
N LYS A 105 4.36 -18.38 22.20
CA LYS A 105 4.61 -19.63 21.47
C LYS A 105 6.08 -19.85 21.09
N PHE A 106 6.79 -18.81 20.68
CA PHE A 106 8.10 -18.93 20.02
C PHE A 106 9.27 -18.35 20.84
N ARG A 107 9.05 -17.72 22.00
CA ARG A 107 10.15 -17.10 22.78
C ARG A 107 11.31 -18.03 23.15
N LYS A 108 11.05 -19.33 23.31
CA LYS A 108 12.06 -20.34 23.65
C LYS A 108 12.60 -21.10 22.42
N SER A 109 11.78 -21.26 21.39
CA SER A 109 12.09 -22.14 20.24
C SER A 109 12.57 -21.38 19.01
N ASN A 110 12.08 -20.17 18.77
CA ASN A 110 12.44 -19.36 17.61
C ASN A 110 12.29 -17.86 17.89
N GLN A 111 13.32 -17.26 18.49
CA GLN A 111 13.34 -15.84 18.85
C GLN A 111 13.21 -14.90 17.64
N GLN A 112 13.62 -15.32 16.44
CA GLN A 112 13.49 -14.50 15.24
C GLN A 112 12.03 -14.19 14.90
N ILE A 113 11.11 -15.13 15.13
CA ILE A 113 9.67 -14.89 14.90
C ILE A 113 9.12 -13.87 15.89
N VAL A 114 9.59 -13.91 17.14
CA VAL A 114 9.22 -12.91 18.17
C VAL A 114 9.76 -11.54 17.80
N LEU A 115 11.02 -11.44 17.38
CA LEU A 115 11.63 -10.18 16.94
C LEU A 115 10.94 -9.60 15.70
N LEU A 116 10.59 -10.43 14.72
CA LEU A 116 9.83 -9.99 13.55
C LEU A 116 8.42 -9.50 13.92
N SER A 117 7.72 -10.19 14.82
CA SER A 117 6.42 -9.73 15.33
C SER A 117 6.53 -8.43 16.15
N LEU A 118 7.59 -8.26 16.94
CA LEU A 118 7.86 -7.02 17.67
C LEU A 118 8.15 -5.87 16.70
N PHE A 119 9.00 -6.11 15.71
CA PHE A 119 9.28 -5.13 14.67
C PHE A 119 8.00 -4.74 13.94
N LEU A 120 7.13 -5.70 13.59
CA LEU A 120 5.84 -5.42 12.95
C LEU A 120 4.95 -4.51 13.82
N LEU A 121 4.90 -4.74 15.14
CA LEU A 121 4.18 -3.91 16.09
C LEU A 121 4.73 -2.48 16.17
N LEU A 122 6.05 -2.34 16.26
CA LEU A 122 6.69 -1.02 16.29
C LEU A 122 6.51 -0.29 14.94
N ALA A 123 6.63 -1.01 13.83
CA ALA A 123 6.49 -0.46 12.49
C ALA A 123 5.07 0.04 12.22
N VAL A 124 4.02 -0.68 12.65
CA VAL A 124 2.63 -0.18 12.49
C VAL A 124 2.36 1.05 13.37
N GLY A 125 2.96 1.13 14.57
CA GLY A 125 2.89 2.34 15.39
C GLY A 125 3.57 3.53 14.71
N PHE A 126 4.77 3.32 14.16
CA PHE A 126 5.48 4.31 13.35
C PHE A 126 4.70 4.72 12.10
N GLN A 127 4.02 3.78 11.45
CA GLN A 127 3.17 4.05 10.30
C GLN A 127 1.97 4.95 10.66
N GLY A 128 1.35 4.72 11.83
CA GLY A 128 0.30 5.60 12.36
C GLY A 128 0.80 7.04 12.56
N TRP A 129 2.01 7.19 13.12
CA TRP A 129 2.66 8.51 13.25
C TRP A 129 2.98 9.16 11.90
N LEU A 130 3.48 8.38 10.91
CA LEU A 130 3.67 8.88 9.56
C LEU A 130 2.34 9.33 8.92
N GLY A 131 1.25 8.60 9.18
CA GLY A 131 -0.09 8.97 8.72
C GLY A 131 -0.53 10.32 9.28
N LYS A 132 -0.31 10.58 10.57
CA LYS A 132 -0.49 11.93 11.15
C LYS A 132 0.34 12.97 10.39
N LYS A 133 1.60 12.68 10.10
CA LYS A 133 2.48 13.61 9.40
C LYS A 133 2.05 13.92 7.97
N VAL A 134 1.38 12.98 7.30
CA VAL A 134 0.77 13.20 5.99
C VAL A 134 -0.35 14.25 6.08
N VAL A 135 -1.21 14.17 7.11
CA VAL A 135 -2.29 15.16 7.36
C VAL A 135 -1.70 16.50 7.81
N ASP A 136 -0.76 16.51 8.76
CA ASP A 136 -0.10 17.73 9.27
C ASP A 136 0.57 18.57 8.14
N HIS A 137 0.93 17.94 7.01
CA HIS A 137 1.62 18.58 5.88
C HIS A 137 0.74 18.61 4.62
N ASN A 138 -0.59 18.65 4.77
CA ASN A 138 -1.54 18.81 3.66
C ASN A 138 -1.29 17.87 2.47
N LEU A 139 -1.03 16.59 2.78
CA LEU A 139 -0.81 15.53 1.79
C LEU A 139 0.45 15.71 0.91
N ALA A 140 1.47 16.41 1.42
CA ALA A 140 2.76 16.57 0.73
C ALA A 140 3.29 15.23 0.19
N VAL A 141 3.60 15.18 -1.11
CA VAL A 141 3.79 13.91 -1.83
C VAL A 141 4.96 13.11 -1.30
N VAL A 142 6.05 13.76 -0.89
CA VAL A 142 7.17 13.08 -0.24
C VAL A 142 6.71 12.32 1.02
N LYS A 143 5.83 12.91 1.85
CA LYS A 143 5.31 12.25 3.06
C LYS A 143 4.41 11.07 2.70
N VAL A 144 3.53 11.24 1.71
CA VAL A 144 2.62 10.18 1.24
C VAL A 144 3.42 9.01 0.65
N THR A 145 4.44 9.29 -0.15
CA THR A 145 5.31 8.29 -0.76
C THR A 145 6.09 7.53 0.31
N ILE A 146 6.70 8.21 1.28
CA ILE A 146 7.37 7.54 2.41
C ILE A 146 6.39 6.66 3.19
N HIS A 147 5.19 7.17 3.50
CA HIS A 147 4.15 6.42 4.20
C HIS A 147 3.79 5.13 3.43
N MET A 148 3.58 5.21 2.12
CA MET A 148 3.29 4.04 1.29
C MET A 148 4.46 3.04 1.22
N LEU A 149 5.70 3.50 1.06
CA LEU A 149 6.88 2.61 1.01
C LEU A 149 7.07 1.86 2.34
N VAL A 150 6.85 2.53 3.48
CA VAL A 150 6.86 1.87 4.80
C VAL A 150 5.72 0.86 4.93
N ALA A 151 4.53 1.12 4.36
CA ALA A 151 3.44 0.14 4.32
C ALA A 151 3.84 -1.15 3.59
N LEU A 152 4.59 -1.05 2.49
CA LEU A 152 5.12 -2.22 1.76
C LEU A 152 6.12 -3.02 2.61
N LEU A 153 6.98 -2.33 3.37
CA LEU A 153 7.89 -2.99 4.31
C LEU A 153 7.14 -3.74 5.42
N ILE A 154 6.09 -3.13 5.97
CA ILE A 154 5.19 -3.75 6.96
C ILE A 154 4.54 -5.00 6.38
N ALA A 155 4.05 -4.92 5.14
CA ALA A 155 3.40 -6.03 4.46
C ALA A 155 4.36 -7.19 4.14
N ALA A 156 5.66 -6.92 3.98
CA ALA A 156 6.69 -7.94 3.76
C ALA A 156 6.97 -8.81 5.01
N VAL A 157 6.83 -8.26 6.22
CA VAL A 157 7.20 -8.96 7.47
C VAL A 157 6.36 -10.21 7.73
N PRO A 158 5.01 -10.19 7.65
CA PRO A 158 4.19 -11.40 7.74
C PRO A 158 4.60 -12.49 6.74
N LEU A 159 5.00 -12.13 5.52
CA LEU A 159 5.44 -13.09 4.50
C LEU A 159 6.76 -13.78 4.90
N ILE A 160 7.70 -13.03 5.51
CA ILE A 160 8.93 -13.61 6.08
C ILE A 160 8.59 -14.61 7.19
N ILE A 161 7.66 -14.26 8.09
CA ILE A 161 7.21 -15.12 9.19
C ILE A 161 6.58 -16.40 8.64
N ILE A 162 5.66 -16.28 7.67
CA ILE A 162 5.00 -17.41 7.01
C ILE A 162 6.04 -18.34 6.40
N TYR A 163 6.97 -17.79 5.62
CA TYR A 163 8.01 -18.57 4.95
C TYR A 163 8.90 -19.33 5.94
N LYS A 164 9.36 -18.66 7.01
CA LYS A 164 10.19 -19.28 8.05
C LYS A 164 9.47 -20.43 8.76
N LEU A 165 8.18 -20.28 9.04
CA LEU A 165 7.38 -21.28 9.76
C LEU A 165 6.94 -22.45 8.88
N GLN A 166 6.82 -22.25 7.57
CA GLN A 166 6.57 -23.33 6.61
C GLN A 166 7.81 -24.20 6.38
N ALA A 167 9.01 -23.72 6.75
CA ALA A 167 10.29 -24.43 6.60
C ALA A 167 10.50 -25.01 5.19
N ALA A 168 10.02 -24.30 4.16
CA ALA A 168 10.13 -24.75 2.78
C ALA A 168 11.61 -24.82 2.36
N LYS A 169 12.03 -25.94 1.77
CA LYS A 169 13.40 -26.12 1.26
C LYS A 169 13.69 -25.03 0.23
N LYS A 170 14.80 -24.30 0.43
CA LYS A 170 15.26 -23.31 -0.54
C LYS A 170 15.78 -23.97 -1.81
N ILE A 171 15.54 -23.31 -2.93
CA ILE A 171 15.99 -23.73 -4.26
C ILE A 171 17.29 -22.98 -4.57
N GLU A 172 18.36 -23.72 -4.87
CA GLU A 172 19.66 -23.16 -5.26
C GLU A 172 19.54 -22.53 -6.65
N ALA A 173 19.35 -21.21 -6.70
CA ALA A 173 19.17 -20.46 -7.93
C ALA A 173 19.56 -19.00 -7.73
N LYS A 174 20.86 -18.77 -7.47
CA LYS A 174 21.43 -17.44 -7.20
C LYS A 174 21.03 -16.40 -8.25
N PHE A 175 21.09 -16.75 -9.53
CA PHE A 175 20.69 -15.85 -10.61
C PHE A 175 19.23 -15.37 -10.47
N LEU A 176 18.28 -16.28 -10.23
CA LEU A 176 16.86 -15.92 -10.04
C LEU A 176 16.66 -15.03 -8.81
N LYS A 177 17.46 -15.23 -7.76
CA LYS A 177 17.41 -14.43 -6.54
C LYS A 177 17.84 -12.99 -6.78
N TYR A 178 18.98 -12.79 -7.43
CA TYR A 178 19.46 -11.44 -7.78
C TYR A 178 18.58 -10.78 -8.84
N LEU A 179 18.04 -11.55 -9.79
CA LEU A 179 17.04 -11.05 -10.74
C LEU A 179 15.77 -10.57 -10.01
N SER A 180 15.30 -11.32 -9.01
CA SER A 180 14.14 -10.92 -8.20
C SER A 180 14.42 -9.65 -7.38
N TYR A 181 15.60 -9.51 -6.78
CA TYR A 181 15.98 -8.27 -6.07
C TYR A 181 16.09 -7.08 -7.02
N SER A 182 16.67 -7.27 -8.21
CA SER A 182 16.74 -6.23 -9.23
C SER A 182 15.33 -5.81 -9.67
N LEU A 183 14.43 -6.76 -9.88
CA LEU A 183 13.04 -6.49 -10.23
C LEU A 183 12.28 -5.77 -9.10
N ILE A 184 12.54 -6.09 -7.84
CA ILE A 184 11.97 -5.36 -6.69
C ILE A 184 12.42 -3.90 -6.72
N VAL A 185 13.71 -3.63 -6.94
CA VAL A 185 14.22 -2.25 -7.05
C VAL A 185 13.55 -1.50 -8.19
N ILE A 186 13.45 -2.12 -9.37
CA ILE A 186 12.74 -1.55 -10.53
C ILE A 186 11.29 -1.25 -10.17
N LEU A 187 10.58 -2.16 -9.50
CA LEU A 187 9.19 -1.94 -9.09
C LEU A 187 9.05 -0.81 -8.05
N LEU A 188 9.98 -0.68 -7.10
CA LEU A 188 9.97 0.42 -6.14
C LEU A 188 10.18 1.76 -6.84
N VAL A 189 11.08 1.84 -7.83
CA VAL A 189 11.25 3.02 -8.68
C VAL A 189 9.97 3.30 -9.48
N GLN A 190 9.34 2.29 -10.08
CA GLN A 190 8.07 2.43 -10.80
C GLN A 190 6.95 2.99 -9.91
N ILE A 191 6.89 2.55 -8.66
CA ILE A 191 5.93 3.06 -7.66
C ILE A 191 6.21 4.53 -7.34
N VAL A 192 7.47 4.93 -7.16
CA VAL A 192 7.83 6.35 -6.94
C VAL A 192 7.46 7.21 -8.14
N LEU A 193 7.80 6.77 -9.36
CA LEU A 193 7.38 7.45 -10.60
C LEU A 193 5.85 7.56 -10.68
N GLY A 194 5.13 6.51 -10.30
CA GLY A 194 3.67 6.52 -10.25
C GLY A 194 3.10 7.53 -9.25
N THR A 195 3.75 7.73 -8.10
CA THR A 195 3.33 8.76 -7.13
C THR A 195 3.51 10.18 -7.64
N GLN A 196 4.51 10.43 -8.50
CA GLN A 196 4.72 11.74 -9.13
C GLN A 196 3.69 12.02 -10.21
N VAL A 197 3.37 11.03 -11.06
CA VAL A 197 2.24 11.15 -12.00
C VAL A 197 0.94 11.42 -11.25
N ARG A 198 0.76 10.77 -10.09
CA ARG A 198 -0.41 11.01 -9.25
C ARG A 198 -0.46 12.43 -8.69
N GLU A 199 0.67 12.99 -8.27
CA GLU A 199 0.80 14.38 -7.83
C GLU A 199 0.29 15.35 -8.90
N GLN A 200 0.75 15.18 -10.14
CA GLN A 200 0.31 16.02 -11.26
C GLN A 200 -1.19 15.88 -11.53
N ILE A 201 -1.73 14.67 -11.47
CA ILE A 201 -3.19 14.49 -11.57
C ILE A 201 -3.91 15.23 -10.44
N ASP A 202 -3.39 15.19 -9.21
CA ASP A 202 -3.96 15.92 -8.07
C ASP A 202 -3.92 17.45 -8.32
N GLU A 203 -2.82 18.00 -8.84
CA GLU A 203 -2.68 19.43 -9.17
C GLU A 203 -3.56 19.87 -10.35
N ILE A 204 -3.56 19.11 -11.45
CA ILE A 204 -4.35 19.41 -12.65
C ILE A 204 -5.84 19.35 -12.32
N SER A 205 -6.27 18.28 -11.63
CA SER A 205 -7.68 18.13 -11.24
C SER A 205 -8.13 19.28 -10.34
N LYS A 206 -7.29 19.75 -9.41
CA LYS A 206 -7.56 20.95 -8.60
C LYS A 206 -7.68 22.21 -9.46
N SER A 207 -6.75 22.45 -10.40
CA SER A 207 -6.77 23.63 -11.28
C SER A 207 -8.04 23.72 -12.14
N LEU A 208 -8.63 22.57 -12.47
CA LEU A 208 -9.86 22.43 -13.24
C LEU A 208 -11.11 22.25 -12.37
N LYS A 209 -11.02 22.50 -11.05
CA LYS A 209 -12.11 22.32 -10.08
C LYS A 209 -12.78 20.94 -10.16
N TYR A 210 -11.97 19.91 -10.41
CA TYR A 210 -12.36 18.51 -10.58
C TYR A 210 -13.31 18.23 -11.76
N GLN A 211 -13.43 19.19 -12.68
CA GLN A 211 -14.17 19.05 -13.94
C GLN A 211 -13.22 18.65 -15.07
N GLN A 212 -13.79 18.41 -16.26
CA GLN A 212 -13.04 18.18 -17.51
C GLN A 212 -11.99 17.07 -17.40
N ARG A 213 -12.40 15.89 -16.91
CA ARG A 213 -11.51 14.73 -16.68
C ARG A 213 -10.77 14.28 -17.94
N GLU A 214 -11.38 14.47 -19.10
CA GLU A 214 -10.81 14.21 -20.42
C GLU A 214 -9.54 15.02 -20.71
N LEU A 215 -9.35 16.18 -20.05
CA LEU A 215 -8.17 17.03 -20.22
C LEU A 215 -7.04 16.71 -19.23
N TRP A 216 -7.26 15.85 -18.23
CA TRP A 216 -6.28 15.66 -17.17
C TRP A 216 -5.00 15.00 -17.68
N ILE A 217 -5.12 14.04 -18.58
CA ILE A 217 -3.99 13.26 -19.10
C ILE A 217 -3.22 14.06 -20.16
N SER A 218 -3.90 14.84 -20.99
CA SER A 218 -3.27 15.66 -22.02
C SER A 218 -2.45 16.83 -21.46
N ARG A 219 -2.62 17.13 -20.17
CA ARG A 219 -1.88 18.16 -19.43
C ARG A 219 -0.75 17.60 -18.57
N LEU A 220 -0.53 16.28 -18.57
CA LEU A 220 0.62 15.69 -17.88
C LEU A 220 1.92 16.00 -18.62
N ASP A 221 3.00 16.13 -17.87
CA ASP A 221 4.33 16.33 -18.43
C ASP A 221 5.02 14.99 -18.77
N ASP A 222 6.32 15.08 -19.05
CA ASP A 222 7.15 13.93 -19.41
C ASP A 222 7.22 12.84 -18.33
N MET A 223 6.92 13.14 -17.06
CA MET A 223 6.89 12.11 -15.99
C MET A 223 5.88 11.01 -16.28
N PHE A 224 4.74 11.33 -16.92
CA PHE A 224 3.80 10.32 -17.35
C PHE A 224 4.42 9.39 -18.40
N ILE A 225 5.14 9.95 -19.36
CA ILE A 225 5.82 9.19 -20.43
C ILE A 225 6.94 8.34 -19.84
N ILE A 226 7.70 8.87 -18.88
CA ILE A 226 8.75 8.15 -18.15
C ILE A 226 8.15 6.98 -17.37
N HIS A 227 7.13 7.21 -16.54
CA HIS A 227 6.43 6.17 -15.80
C HIS A 227 5.88 5.07 -16.71
N ARG A 228 5.22 5.45 -17.81
CA ARG A 228 4.66 4.52 -18.79
C ARG A 228 5.76 3.68 -19.45
N SER A 229 6.84 4.32 -19.90
CA SER A 229 7.91 3.65 -20.64
C SER A 229 8.78 2.78 -19.73
N PHE A 230 9.03 3.23 -18.50
CA PHE A 230 9.77 2.47 -17.49
C PHE A 230 9.05 1.17 -17.09
N SER A 231 7.71 1.11 -17.21
CA SER A 231 6.94 -0.12 -16.97
C SER A 231 7.35 -1.30 -17.87
N TRP A 232 7.95 -1.04 -19.04
CA TRP A 232 8.49 -2.11 -19.89
C TRP A 232 9.64 -2.86 -19.23
N LEU A 233 10.45 -2.21 -18.39
CA LEU A 233 11.49 -2.89 -17.62
C LEU A 233 10.88 -3.88 -16.61
N VAL A 234 9.73 -3.53 -16.03
CA VAL A 234 8.96 -4.45 -15.16
C VAL A 234 8.48 -5.67 -15.94
N VAL A 235 7.89 -5.45 -17.13
CA VAL A 235 7.42 -6.53 -18.02
C VAL A 235 8.55 -7.45 -18.42
N ILE A 236 9.64 -6.89 -18.94
CA ILE A 236 10.82 -7.64 -19.38
C ILE A 236 11.41 -8.41 -18.20
N GLY A 237 11.53 -7.79 -17.03
CA GLY A 237 12.03 -8.43 -15.82
C GLY A 237 11.15 -9.60 -15.37
N ALA A 238 9.83 -9.47 -15.41
CA ALA A 238 8.89 -10.54 -15.07
C ALA A 238 8.92 -11.70 -16.08
N ILE A 239 8.99 -11.40 -17.38
CA ILE A 239 9.15 -12.41 -18.44
C ILE A 239 10.50 -13.13 -18.30
N ALA A 240 11.58 -12.39 -18.02
CA ALA A 240 12.90 -12.98 -17.77
C ALA A 240 12.89 -13.91 -16.55
N LEU A 241 12.18 -13.51 -15.48
CA LEU A 241 12.01 -14.32 -14.28
C LEU A 241 11.30 -15.64 -14.61
N TRP A 242 10.18 -15.58 -15.35
CA TRP A 242 9.44 -16.76 -15.81
C TRP A 242 10.28 -17.65 -16.72
N PHE A 243 10.90 -17.08 -17.74
CA PHE A 243 11.71 -17.81 -18.72
C PHE A 243 12.86 -18.55 -18.05
N LYS A 244 13.54 -17.91 -17.09
CA LYS A 244 14.67 -18.51 -16.37
C LYS A 244 14.23 -19.51 -15.30
N SER A 245 13.01 -19.40 -14.77
CA SER A 245 12.46 -20.37 -13.83
C SER A 245 11.63 -21.48 -14.47
N ARG A 246 11.45 -21.49 -15.81
CA ARG A 246 10.55 -22.39 -16.55
C ARG A 246 10.81 -23.89 -16.33
N THR A 247 12.06 -24.26 -16.05
CA THR A 247 12.46 -25.65 -15.80
C THR A 247 12.24 -26.09 -14.36
N ILE A 248 11.85 -25.18 -13.47
CA ILE A 248 11.65 -25.43 -12.03
C ILE A 248 10.16 -25.40 -11.72
N ASN A 249 9.48 -26.55 -11.85
CA ASN A 249 8.02 -26.68 -11.70
C ASN A 249 7.47 -26.10 -10.38
N SER A 250 8.20 -26.26 -9.29
CA SER A 250 7.77 -25.75 -7.97
C SER A 250 7.68 -24.22 -7.91
N LEU A 251 8.36 -23.49 -8.80
CA LEU A 251 8.32 -22.02 -8.90
C LEU A 251 7.22 -21.50 -9.84
N GLN A 252 6.68 -22.36 -10.71
CA GLN A 252 5.73 -21.95 -11.75
C GLN A 252 4.46 -21.26 -11.24
N PRO A 253 3.77 -21.77 -10.19
CA PRO A 253 2.57 -21.09 -9.69
C PRO A 253 2.84 -19.65 -9.24
N GLY A 254 3.98 -19.41 -8.59
CA GLY A 254 4.34 -18.08 -8.11
C GLY A 254 4.69 -17.11 -9.23
N VAL A 255 5.45 -17.56 -10.24
CA VAL A 255 5.84 -16.68 -11.35
C VAL A 255 4.69 -16.42 -12.33
N LEU A 256 3.79 -17.39 -12.54
CA LEU A 256 2.56 -17.19 -13.31
C LEU A 256 1.63 -16.20 -12.63
N PHE A 257 1.52 -16.25 -11.30
CA PHE A 257 0.81 -15.23 -10.53
C PHE A 257 1.44 -13.85 -10.71
N ILE A 258 2.77 -13.74 -10.64
CA ILE A 258 3.48 -12.48 -10.90
C ILE A 258 3.14 -11.93 -12.31
N LEU A 259 3.20 -12.77 -13.35
CA LEU A 259 2.85 -12.36 -14.72
C LEU A 259 1.39 -11.91 -14.84
N ALA A 260 0.46 -12.61 -14.20
CA ALA A 260 -0.96 -12.24 -14.18
C ALA A 260 -1.17 -10.87 -13.51
N VAL A 261 -0.49 -10.62 -12.38
CA VAL A 261 -0.57 -9.32 -11.68
C VAL A 261 0.09 -8.20 -12.49
N VAL A 262 1.22 -8.46 -13.19
CA VAL A 262 1.82 -7.49 -14.13
C VAL A 262 0.81 -7.10 -15.20
N LEU A 263 0.18 -8.09 -15.84
CA LEU A 263 -0.83 -7.85 -16.87
C LEU A 263 -2.01 -7.04 -16.33
N ALA A 264 -2.55 -7.42 -15.16
CA ALA A 264 -3.63 -6.69 -14.52
C ALA A 264 -3.24 -5.25 -14.16
N THR A 265 -2.01 -5.04 -13.70
CA THR A 265 -1.49 -3.69 -13.36
C THR A 265 -1.42 -2.83 -14.62
N ILE A 266 -0.90 -3.36 -15.72
CA ILE A 266 -0.82 -2.66 -17.01
C ILE A 266 -2.22 -2.33 -17.53
N ILE A 267 -3.15 -3.29 -17.52
CA ILE A 267 -4.54 -3.05 -17.93
C ILE A 267 -5.16 -1.93 -17.10
N ALA A 268 -4.99 -1.94 -15.77
CA ALA A 268 -5.48 -0.85 -14.92
C ALA A 268 -4.85 0.50 -15.28
N GLY A 269 -3.56 0.53 -15.62
CA GLY A 269 -2.85 1.72 -16.10
C GLY A 269 -3.38 2.23 -17.43
N LEU A 270 -3.60 1.34 -18.40
CA LEU A 270 -4.18 1.68 -19.71
C LEU A 270 -5.63 2.17 -19.57
N VAL A 271 -6.42 1.55 -18.69
CA VAL A 271 -7.78 2.01 -18.38
C VAL A 271 -7.75 3.45 -17.86
N MET A 272 -6.82 3.79 -16.96
CA MET A 272 -6.66 5.18 -16.53
C MET A 272 -6.24 6.10 -17.69
N ALA A 273 -5.36 5.64 -18.57
CA ALA A 273 -4.84 6.42 -19.69
C ALA A 273 -5.88 6.70 -20.80
N PHE A 274 -6.84 5.79 -21.01
CA PHE A 274 -7.79 5.87 -22.13
C PHE A 274 -9.23 6.22 -21.72
N TYR A 275 -9.60 6.05 -20.44
CA TYR A 275 -10.98 6.26 -19.97
C TYR A 275 -11.09 7.39 -18.94
N SER A 276 -10.33 8.48 -19.13
CA SER A 276 -10.41 9.69 -18.30
C SER A 276 -10.18 9.44 -16.80
N VAL A 277 -9.19 8.61 -16.48
CA VAL A 277 -8.77 8.26 -15.12
C VAL A 277 -9.96 7.86 -14.21
N PRO A 278 -10.66 6.74 -14.50
CA PRO A 278 -11.81 6.31 -13.70
C PRO A 278 -11.41 6.21 -12.22
N ALA A 279 -12.28 6.67 -11.33
CA ALA A 279 -11.97 6.76 -9.91
C ALA A 279 -11.43 5.41 -9.39
N ILE A 280 -12.19 4.33 -9.56
CA ILE A 280 -11.84 2.99 -9.05
C ILE A 280 -10.54 2.40 -9.62
N ALA A 281 -10.10 2.82 -10.80
CA ALA A 281 -8.92 2.27 -11.45
C ALA A 281 -7.63 2.67 -10.72
N GLN A 282 -7.61 3.84 -10.07
CA GLN A 282 -6.45 4.37 -9.36
C GLN A 282 -6.08 3.55 -8.10
N PRO A 283 -6.98 3.34 -7.12
CA PRO A 283 -6.67 2.52 -5.95
C PRO A 283 -6.41 1.06 -6.33
N LEU A 284 -7.07 0.55 -7.38
CA LEU A 284 -6.82 -0.80 -7.88
C LEU A 284 -5.41 -0.93 -8.49
N HIS A 285 -4.98 0.02 -9.31
CA HIS A 285 -3.64 0.02 -9.90
C HIS A 285 -2.55 0.04 -8.82
N LEU A 286 -2.72 0.87 -7.78
CA LEU A 286 -1.80 0.92 -6.63
C LEU A 286 -1.80 -0.39 -5.82
N LEU A 287 -2.98 -0.98 -5.58
CA LEU A 287 -3.10 -2.26 -4.88
C LEU A 287 -2.39 -3.37 -5.66
N LEU A 288 -2.62 -3.46 -6.97
CA LEU A 288 -1.99 -4.45 -7.84
C LEU A 288 -0.47 -4.27 -7.87
N ALA A 289 0.03 -3.04 -7.97
CA ALA A 289 1.47 -2.76 -7.89
C ALA A 289 2.08 -3.18 -6.54
N SER A 290 1.35 -2.96 -5.45
CA SER A 290 1.78 -3.39 -4.10
C SER A 290 1.82 -4.91 -3.98
N ILE A 291 0.80 -5.61 -4.50
CA ILE A 291 0.74 -7.07 -4.56
C ILE A 291 1.89 -7.60 -5.42
N LEU A 292 2.20 -6.95 -6.54
CA LEU A 292 3.27 -7.33 -7.45
C LEU A 292 4.64 -7.30 -6.74
N VAL A 293 4.97 -6.18 -6.08
CA VAL A 293 6.22 -6.06 -5.29
C VAL A 293 6.34 -7.18 -4.27
N LEU A 294 5.29 -7.42 -3.49
CA LEU A 294 5.30 -8.45 -2.46
C LEU A 294 5.30 -9.87 -3.02
N SER A 295 4.75 -10.09 -4.22
CA SER A 295 4.79 -11.39 -4.89
C SER A 295 6.20 -11.71 -5.37
N VAL A 296 6.91 -10.75 -5.96
CA VAL A 296 8.32 -10.92 -6.33
C VAL A 296 9.19 -11.10 -5.07
N PHE A 297 8.92 -10.34 -4.01
CA PHE A 297 9.58 -10.54 -2.72
C PHE A 297 9.36 -11.95 -2.15
N SER A 298 8.10 -12.41 -2.10
CA SER A 298 7.74 -13.75 -1.63
C SER A 298 8.39 -14.85 -2.48
N PHE A 299 8.44 -14.65 -3.81
CA PHE A 299 9.17 -15.53 -4.72
C PHE A 299 10.66 -15.62 -4.35
N SER A 300 11.31 -14.47 -4.07
CA SER A 300 12.72 -14.42 -3.70
C SER A 300 13.04 -15.15 -2.39
N LEU A 301 12.10 -15.23 -1.45
CA LEU A 301 12.30 -15.93 -0.17
C LEU A 301 12.56 -17.44 -0.37
N ARG A 302 12.01 -18.02 -1.44
CA ARG A 302 12.15 -19.44 -1.79
C ARG A 302 13.52 -19.79 -2.37
N LEU A 303 14.36 -18.80 -2.67
CA LEU A 303 15.62 -18.98 -3.36
C LEU A 303 16.80 -18.89 -2.39
N LYS A 304 17.86 -19.65 -2.68
CA LYS A 304 19.15 -19.58 -1.99
C LYS A 304 20.18 -18.84 -2.82
#